data_AF-A0A7S4WB16-F1
#
_entry.id   AF-A0A7S4WB16-F1
#
_cell.length_a   1.000
_cell.length_b   1.000
_cell.length_c   1.000
_cell.angle_alpha   90.00
_cell.angle_beta   90.00
_cell.angle_gamma   90.00
#
_symmetry.space_group_name_H-M   'P 1'
#
loop_
_entity.id
_entity.type
_entity.pdbx_description
1 polymer ?
#
loop_
_entity_poly.entity_id
_entity_poly.type
_entity_poly.pdbx_seq_one_letter_code
_entity_poly.pdbx_strand_id
1 'polypeptide(L)'
;SVPNLPESFKREGLKCLNELVDPLPNELILHMNDYLKVLSDFAGDESVGVRKLVCQGIVQLLDIRAEYLRPHIAPVSSFMLIATSDTNPTVSMEACEFWLTFASQTPDVISPDMSDTVQNLLPQLIPLLLKNMVYPLEKQQELMYQNEVDESDAVDRVQDMAPVFHKSKVKRP
;
A
#
# COMPACT_ATOMS: atom_id res chain seq x y z
N SER A 1 -21.62 -15.46 -12.70
CA SER A 1 -20.51 -16.32 -12.29
C SER A 1 -19.41 -16.19 -13.32
N VAL A 2 -18.24 -15.68 -12.94
CA VAL A 2 -17.10 -15.60 -13.87
C VAL A 2 -16.73 -17.04 -14.28
N PRO A 3 -16.51 -17.34 -15.57
CA PRO A 3 -16.06 -18.66 -16.00
C PRO A 3 -14.82 -19.07 -15.23
N ASN A 4 -14.63 -20.37 -14.99
CA ASN A 4 -13.44 -20.90 -14.32
C ASN A 4 -12.23 -20.75 -15.26
N LEU A 5 -11.71 -19.53 -15.34
CA LEU A 5 -10.60 -19.13 -16.18
C LEU A 5 -9.29 -19.61 -15.55
N PRO A 6 -8.31 -20.09 -16.34
CA PRO A 6 -6.99 -20.43 -15.84
C PRO A 6 -6.37 -19.25 -15.07
N GLU A 7 -5.63 -19.54 -14.00
CA GLU A 7 -4.96 -18.51 -13.19
C GLU A 7 -4.12 -17.55 -14.05
N SER A 8 -3.33 -18.09 -14.98
CA SER A 8 -2.49 -17.30 -15.87
C SER A 8 -3.29 -16.29 -16.69
N PHE A 9 -4.48 -16.69 -17.15
CA PHE A 9 -5.37 -15.81 -17.91
C PHE A 9 -5.98 -14.71 -17.04
N LYS A 10 -6.42 -15.05 -15.83
CA LYS A 10 -6.92 -14.06 -14.84
C LYS A 10 -5.85 -13.01 -14.52
N ARG A 11 -4.62 -13.46 -14.25
CA ARG A 11 -3.49 -12.58 -13.93
C ARG A 11 -3.11 -11.69 -15.09
N GLU A 12 -2.99 -12.23 -16.29
CA GLU A 12 -2.60 -11.43 -17.44
C GLU A 12 -3.68 -10.43 -17.84
N GLY A 13 -4.96 -10.84 -17.81
CA GLY A 13 -6.07 -9.93 -18.04
C GLY A 13 -6.11 -8.78 -17.04
N LEU A 14 -5.96 -9.07 -15.74
CA LEU A 14 -5.90 -8.03 -14.70
C LEU A 14 -4.72 -7.08 -14.88
N LYS A 15 -3.52 -7.60 -15.17
CA LYS A 15 -2.37 -6.72 -15.47
C LYS A 15 -2.68 -5.79 -16.63
N CYS A 16 -3.16 -6.32 -17.75
CA CYS A 16 -3.49 -5.50 -18.91
C CYS A 16 -4.52 -4.41 -18.57
N LEU A 17 -5.54 -4.72 -17.76
CA LEU A 17 -6.53 -3.73 -17.33
C LEU A 17 -5.92 -2.67 -16.39
N ASN A 18 -5.08 -3.06 -15.43
CA ASN A 18 -4.42 -2.13 -14.53
C ASN A 18 -3.49 -1.16 -15.29
N GLU A 19 -2.75 -1.64 -16.29
CA GLU A 19 -1.90 -0.79 -17.16
C GLU A 19 -2.69 0.30 -17.91
N LEU A 20 -4.01 0.14 -18.08
CA LEU A 20 -4.85 1.15 -18.73
C LEU A 20 -5.31 2.27 -17.78
N VAL A 21 -5.13 2.12 -16.46
CA VAL A 21 -5.60 3.11 -15.46
C VAL A 21 -4.84 4.43 -15.59
N ASP A 22 -3.53 4.39 -15.87
CA ASP A 22 -2.69 5.59 -16.05
C ASP A 22 -3.01 6.37 -17.34
N PRO A 23 -2.99 5.75 -18.55
CA PRO A 23 -3.35 6.46 -19.78
C PRO A 23 -4.83 6.84 -19.84
N LEU A 24 -5.68 6.15 -19.05
CA LEU A 24 -7.11 6.37 -18.91
C LEU A 24 -7.83 6.65 -20.24
N PRO A 25 -7.79 5.72 -21.20
CA PRO A 25 -8.49 5.89 -22.47
C PRO A 25 -10.00 6.05 -22.24
N ASN A 26 -10.67 6.75 -23.15
CA ASN A 26 -12.12 7.00 -23.07
C ASN A 26 -12.93 5.70 -22.96
N GLU A 27 -12.46 4.63 -23.60
CA GLU A 27 -13.06 3.30 -23.54
C GLU A 27 -13.01 2.73 -22.12
N LEU A 28 -11.91 2.93 -21.37
CA LEU A 28 -11.85 2.50 -19.97
C LEU A 28 -12.80 3.32 -19.10
N ILE A 29 -12.92 4.63 -19.35
CA ILE A 29 -13.87 5.50 -18.64
C ILE A 29 -15.30 5.00 -18.85
N LEU A 30 -15.67 4.67 -20.08
CA LEU A 30 -16.99 4.14 -20.43
C LEU A 30 -17.28 2.80 -19.73
N HIS A 31 -16.25 1.98 -19.54
CA HIS A 31 -16.32 0.66 -18.93
C HIS A 31 -15.79 0.61 -17.49
N MET A 32 -15.72 1.75 -16.80
CA MET A 32 -15.09 1.81 -15.47
C MET A 32 -15.85 0.93 -14.45
N ASN A 33 -17.17 0.90 -14.52
CA ASN A 33 -17.99 0.03 -13.66
C ASN A 33 -17.72 -1.46 -13.93
N ASP A 34 -17.43 -1.84 -15.19
CA ASP A 34 -17.08 -3.21 -15.54
C ASP A 34 -15.70 -3.56 -14.98
N TYR A 35 -14.73 -2.64 -15.06
CA TYR A 35 -13.40 -2.81 -14.44
C TYR A 35 -13.48 -2.97 -12.92
N LEU A 36 -14.22 -2.09 -12.23
CA LEU A 36 -14.46 -2.19 -10.79
C LEU A 36 -15.14 -3.52 -10.41
N LYS A 37 -16.09 -3.96 -11.24
CA LYS A 37 -16.73 -5.27 -11.05
C LYS A 37 -15.74 -6.42 -11.19
N VAL A 38 -14.83 -6.37 -12.17
CA VAL A 38 -13.77 -7.37 -12.34
C VAL A 38 -12.86 -7.44 -11.11
N LEU A 39 -12.43 -6.28 -10.58
CA LEU A 39 -11.65 -6.22 -9.34
C LEU A 39 -12.42 -6.85 -8.17
N SER A 40 -13.71 -6.52 -8.02
CA SER A 40 -14.55 -7.08 -6.96
C SER A 40 -14.79 -8.58 -7.11
N ASP A 41 -14.99 -9.07 -8.34
CA ASP A 41 -15.21 -10.49 -8.62
C ASP A 41 -13.96 -11.34 -8.27
N PHE A 42 -12.76 -10.74 -8.38
CA PHE A 42 -11.48 -11.40 -8.08
C PHE A 42 -10.91 -11.09 -6.68
N ALA A 43 -11.57 -10.27 -5.87
CA ALA A 43 -11.11 -9.90 -4.54
C ALA A 43 -10.85 -11.11 -3.61
N GLY A 44 -11.65 -12.17 -3.75
CA GLY A 44 -11.54 -13.41 -2.97
C GLY A 44 -10.85 -14.57 -3.70
N ASP A 45 -10.09 -14.31 -4.78
CA ASP A 45 -9.47 -15.38 -5.57
C ASP A 45 -8.45 -16.18 -4.74
N GLU A 46 -8.38 -17.49 -4.96
CA GLU A 46 -7.43 -18.37 -4.26
C GLU A 46 -5.97 -18.05 -4.65
N SER A 47 -5.73 -17.58 -5.87
CA SER A 47 -4.39 -17.21 -6.32
C SER A 47 -3.91 -15.92 -5.65
N VAL A 48 -2.80 -16.04 -4.93
CA VAL A 48 -2.03 -14.91 -4.39
C VAL A 48 -1.72 -13.88 -5.47
N GLY A 49 -1.32 -14.34 -6.67
CA GLY A 49 -0.97 -13.45 -7.77
C GLY A 49 -2.15 -12.64 -8.29
N VAL A 50 -3.37 -13.21 -8.24
CA VAL A 50 -4.60 -12.51 -8.60
C VAL A 50 -4.98 -11.49 -7.53
N ARG A 51 -5.03 -11.89 -6.25
CA ARG A 51 -5.34 -10.94 -5.15
C ARG A 51 -4.38 -9.77 -5.09
N LYS A 52 -3.09 -10.03 -5.32
CA LYS A 52 -2.04 -9.00 -5.42
C LYS A 52 -2.39 -7.96 -6.50
N LEU A 53 -2.75 -8.42 -7.70
CA LEU A 53 -3.11 -7.54 -8.82
C LEU A 53 -4.40 -6.76 -8.57
N VAL A 54 -5.36 -7.35 -7.83
CA VAL A 54 -6.57 -6.62 -7.41
C VAL A 54 -6.20 -5.47 -6.47
N CYS A 55 -5.35 -5.71 -5.48
CA CYS A 55 -4.88 -4.66 -4.58
C CYS A 55 -4.17 -3.54 -5.37
N GLN A 56 -3.24 -3.91 -6.26
CA GLN A 56 -2.53 -2.97 -7.12
C GLN A 56 -3.46 -2.11 -7.98
N GLY A 57 -4.47 -2.72 -8.61
CA GLY A 57 -5.43 -2.01 -9.46
C GLY A 57 -6.26 -0.99 -8.68
N ILE A 58 -6.64 -1.32 -7.44
CA ILE A 58 -7.36 -0.38 -6.56
C ILE A 58 -6.44 0.75 -6.08
N VAL A 59 -5.21 0.45 -5.69
CA VAL A 59 -4.20 1.44 -5.28
C VAL A 59 -3.93 2.44 -6.40
N GLN A 60 -3.70 1.93 -7.61
CA GLN A 60 -3.47 2.76 -8.79
C GLN A 60 -4.70 3.62 -9.13
N LEU A 61 -5.91 3.07 -9.01
CA LEU A 61 -7.12 3.84 -9.24
C LEU A 61 -7.33 4.92 -8.17
N LEU A 62 -7.00 4.63 -6.91
CA LEU A 62 -7.01 5.62 -5.83
C LEU A 62 -6.03 6.77 -6.11
N ASP A 63 -4.83 6.44 -6.60
CA ASP A 63 -3.78 7.43 -6.84
C ASP A 63 -4.10 8.34 -8.04
N ILE A 64 -4.64 7.77 -9.12
CA ILE A 64 -4.79 8.48 -10.39
C ILE A 64 -6.19 9.07 -10.56
N ARG A 65 -7.25 8.35 -10.13
CA ARG A 65 -8.66 8.72 -10.34
C ARG A 65 -9.57 8.27 -9.19
N ALA A 66 -9.31 8.80 -7.99
CA ALA A 66 -10.06 8.49 -6.78
C ALA A 66 -11.58 8.71 -6.90
N GLU A 67 -12.03 9.57 -7.83
CA GLU A 67 -13.45 9.87 -8.03
C GLU A 67 -14.29 8.63 -8.37
N TYR A 68 -13.70 7.62 -9.02
CA TYR A 68 -14.39 6.37 -9.34
C TYR A 68 -14.49 5.42 -8.15
N LEU A 69 -13.58 5.54 -7.17
CA LEU A 69 -13.63 4.76 -5.93
C LEU A 69 -14.54 5.39 -4.89
N ARG A 70 -14.76 6.70 -4.92
CA ARG A 70 -15.61 7.43 -3.97
C ARG A 70 -16.97 6.74 -3.68
N PRO A 71 -17.81 6.37 -4.68
CA PRO A 71 -19.09 5.71 -4.41
C PRO A 71 -18.95 4.30 -3.80
N HIS A 72 -17.75 3.73 -3.84
CA HIS A 72 -17.44 2.37 -3.37
C HIS A 72 -16.43 2.36 -2.21
N ILE A 73 -16.14 3.52 -1.60
CA ILE A 73 -15.04 3.61 -0.63
C ILE A 73 -15.25 2.72 0.60
N ALA A 74 -16.49 2.55 1.07
CA ALA A 74 -16.80 1.69 2.22
C ALA A 74 -16.50 0.20 1.95
N PRO A 75 -17.04 -0.44 0.88
CA PRO A 75 -16.69 -1.82 0.58
C PRO A 75 -15.21 -1.99 0.18
N VAL A 76 -14.62 -1.02 -0.53
CA VAL A 76 -13.19 -1.05 -0.91
C VAL A 76 -12.29 -0.99 0.32
N SER A 77 -12.55 -0.08 1.26
CA SER A 77 -11.74 0.06 2.48
C SER A 77 -11.90 -1.17 3.39
N SER A 78 -13.09 -1.75 3.44
CA SER A 78 -13.33 -3.01 4.18
C SER A 78 -12.53 -4.17 3.58
N PHE A 79 -12.52 -4.28 2.25
CA PHE A 79 -11.70 -5.27 1.54
C PHE A 79 -10.20 -5.04 1.80
N MET A 80 -9.73 -3.80 1.68
CA MET A 80 -8.32 -3.46 1.92
C MET A 80 -7.89 -3.79 3.35
N LEU A 81 -8.77 -3.59 4.34
CA LEU A 81 -8.48 -3.96 5.73
C LEU A 81 -8.28 -5.47 5.88
N ILE A 82 -9.14 -6.27 5.23
CA ILE A 82 -8.98 -7.73 5.20
C ILE A 82 -7.69 -8.12 4.48
N ALA A 83 -7.42 -7.53 3.30
CA ALA A 83 -6.23 -7.82 2.50
C ALA A 83 -4.92 -7.43 3.23
N THR A 84 -4.93 -6.38 4.05
CA THR A 84 -3.79 -5.98 4.91
C THR A 84 -3.46 -7.05 5.97
N SER A 85 -4.41 -7.94 6.27
CA SER A 85 -4.24 -9.10 7.14
C SER A 85 -4.05 -10.43 6.39
N ASP A 86 -3.84 -10.40 5.07
CA ASP A 86 -3.62 -11.61 4.28
C ASP A 86 -2.40 -12.39 4.79
N THR A 87 -2.53 -13.72 4.81
CA THR A 87 -1.47 -14.65 5.18
C THR A 87 -0.23 -14.55 4.29
N ASN A 88 -0.41 -14.10 3.04
CA ASN A 88 0.69 -13.91 2.12
C ASN A 88 1.23 -12.47 2.24
N PRO A 89 2.52 -12.30 2.60
CA PRO A 89 3.12 -10.98 2.83
C PRO A 89 3.15 -10.10 1.58
N THR A 90 3.12 -10.68 0.38
CA THR A 90 3.08 -9.88 -0.86
C THR A 90 1.73 -9.24 -1.06
N VAL A 91 0.62 -9.91 -0.72
CA VAL A 91 -0.73 -9.33 -0.84
C VAL A 91 -0.93 -8.29 0.25
N SER A 92 -0.53 -8.58 1.49
CA SER A 92 -0.64 -7.62 2.58
C SER A 92 0.20 -6.36 2.34
N MET A 93 1.38 -6.49 1.73
CA MET A 93 2.22 -5.36 1.34
C MET A 93 1.53 -4.45 0.31
N GLU A 94 0.96 -5.00 -0.77
CA GLU A 94 0.25 -4.16 -1.75
C GLU A 94 -1.03 -3.55 -1.16
N ALA A 95 -1.72 -4.27 -0.25
CA ALA A 95 -2.85 -3.72 0.46
C ALA A 95 -2.46 -2.59 1.44
N CYS A 96 -1.27 -2.68 2.06
CA CYS A 96 -0.73 -1.61 2.89
C CYS A 96 -0.50 -0.32 2.10
N GLU A 97 -0.11 -0.44 0.83
CA GLU A 97 0.10 0.71 -0.06
C GLU A 97 -1.18 1.55 -0.19
N PHE A 98 -2.37 0.93 -0.17
CA PHE A 98 -3.64 1.67 -0.20
C PHE A 98 -3.74 2.72 0.91
N TRP A 99 -3.34 2.38 2.14
CA TRP A 99 -3.41 3.31 3.27
C TRP A 99 -2.38 4.43 3.14
N LEU A 100 -1.19 4.11 2.64
CA LEU A 100 -0.14 5.10 2.37
C LEU A 100 -0.59 6.06 1.26
N THR A 101 -1.08 5.53 0.13
CA THR A 101 -1.63 6.32 -0.98
C THR A 101 -2.76 7.20 -0.49
N PHE A 102 -3.74 6.64 0.25
CA PHE A 102 -4.88 7.40 0.78
C PHE A 102 -4.44 8.56 1.68
N ALA A 103 -3.49 8.32 2.58
CA ALA A 103 -2.96 9.35 3.48
C ALA A 103 -2.11 10.41 2.77
N SER A 104 -1.58 10.09 1.59
CA SER A 104 -0.74 10.99 0.77
C SER A 104 -1.55 11.85 -0.20
N GLN A 105 -2.84 11.54 -0.40
CA GLN A 105 -3.71 12.31 -1.27
C GLN A 105 -4.00 13.70 -0.70
N THR A 106 -4.32 14.64 -1.59
CA THR A 106 -4.66 16.01 -1.21
C THR A 106 -6.13 16.13 -0.75
N PRO A 107 -6.47 17.13 0.07
CA PRO A 107 -7.85 17.31 0.58
C PRO A 107 -8.91 17.57 -0.49
N ASP A 108 -8.53 17.98 -1.71
CA ASP A 108 -9.43 18.14 -2.85
C ASP A 108 -9.78 16.81 -3.53
N VAL A 109 -8.90 15.80 -3.43
CA VAL A 109 -9.12 14.45 -3.95
C VAL A 109 -9.93 13.61 -2.97
N ILE A 110 -9.56 13.63 -1.69
CA ILE A 110 -10.24 12.87 -0.64
C ILE A 110 -11.44 13.65 -0.10
N SER A 111 -12.63 13.20 -0.50
CA SER A 111 -13.87 13.75 0.02
C SER A 111 -14.10 13.45 1.51
N PRO A 112 -14.89 14.28 2.23
CA PRO A 112 -15.18 14.07 3.64
C PRO A 112 -15.77 12.68 3.95
N ASP A 113 -16.64 12.16 3.08
CA ASP A 113 -17.24 10.83 3.20
C ASP A 113 -16.20 9.70 3.13
N MET A 114 -15.17 9.85 2.30
CA MET A 114 -14.05 8.91 2.23
C MET A 114 -13.20 8.97 3.50
N SER A 115 -12.90 10.18 3.97
CA SER A 115 -12.14 10.40 5.21
C SER A 115 -12.85 9.79 6.41
N ASP A 116 -14.15 10.05 6.58
CA ASP A 116 -14.96 9.51 7.68
C ASP A 116 -14.99 7.97 7.64
N THR A 117 -15.09 7.39 6.44
CA THR A 117 -15.04 5.94 6.24
C THR A 117 -13.74 5.34 6.76
N VAL A 118 -12.59 5.89 6.36
CA VAL A 118 -11.27 5.39 6.81
C VAL A 118 -11.06 5.68 8.29
N GLN A 119 -11.50 6.84 8.79
CA GLN A 119 -11.42 7.19 10.21
C GLN A 119 -12.10 6.16 11.11
N ASN A 120 -13.26 5.65 10.70
CA ASN A 120 -13.98 4.60 11.44
C ASN A 120 -13.24 3.25 11.47
N LEU A 121 -12.33 3.01 10.53
CA LEU A 121 -11.50 1.80 10.48
C LEU A 121 -10.20 1.91 11.28
N LEU A 122 -9.76 3.12 11.63
CA LEU A 122 -8.50 3.35 12.36
C LEU A 122 -8.31 2.50 13.63
N PRO A 123 -9.33 2.28 14.49
CA PRO A 123 -9.16 1.46 15.68
C PRO A 123 -8.73 0.01 15.38
N GLN A 124 -9.10 -0.52 14.21
CA GLN A 124 -8.70 -1.85 13.75
C GLN A 124 -7.43 -1.79 12.89
N LEU A 125 -7.31 -0.77 12.05
CA LEU A 125 -6.20 -0.60 11.12
C LEU A 125 -4.87 -0.32 11.82
N ILE A 126 -4.85 0.56 12.83
CA ILE A 126 -3.60 0.96 13.51
C ILE A 126 -2.88 -0.25 14.15
N PRO A 127 -3.54 -1.11 14.97
CA PRO A 127 -2.89 -2.31 15.51
C PRO A 127 -2.39 -3.27 14.41
N LEU A 128 -3.13 -3.39 13.31
CA LEU A 128 -2.77 -4.25 12.20
C LEU A 128 -1.51 -3.74 11.48
N LEU A 129 -1.41 -2.44 11.21
CA LEU A 129 -0.22 -1.83 10.61
C LEU A 129 1.00 -2.00 11.52
N LEU A 130 0.86 -1.76 12.84
CA LEU A 130 1.95 -1.96 13.81
C LEU A 130 2.42 -3.41 13.86
N LYS A 131 1.51 -4.37 13.77
CA LYS A 131 1.84 -5.80 13.70
C LYS A 131 2.68 -6.12 12.45
N ASN A 132 2.36 -5.49 11.32
CA ASN A 132 3.07 -5.70 10.05
C ASN A 132 4.45 -5.03 9.99
N MET A 133 4.82 -4.21 10.98
CA MET A 133 6.15 -3.57 11.07
C MET A 133 7.21 -4.43 11.80
N VAL A 134 6.83 -5.58 12.36
CA VAL A 134 7.78 -6.46 13.06
C VAL A 134 8.54 -7.30 12.04
N TYR A 135 9.87 -7.17 12.02
CA TYR A 135 10.72 -7.99 11.17
C TYR A 135 10.55 -9.49 11.45
N PRO A 136 10.56 -10.36 10.43
CA PRO A 136 10.66 -11.81 10.61
C PRO A 136 11.91 -12.18 11.41
N LEU A 137 11.86 -13.31 12.13
CA LEU A 137 12.95 -13.73 13.01
C LEU A 137 14.28 -13.88 12.25
N GLU A 138 14.22 -14.39 11.02
CA GLU A 138 15.39 -14.57 10.16
C GLU A 138 16.04 -13.22 9.83
N LYS A 139 15.22 -12.18 9.57
CA LYS A 139 15.72 -10.84 9.28
C LYS A 139 16.26 -10.16 10.53
N GLN A 140 15.65 -10.39 11.69
CA GLN A 140 16.18 -9.92 12.97
C GLN A 140 17.57 -10.49 13.23
N GLN A 141 17.76 -11.81 13.04
CA GLN A 141 19.04 -12.49 13.20
C GLN A 141 20.10 -11.95 12.22
N GLU A 142 19.74 -11.76 10.96
CA GLU A 142 20.62 -11.15 9.96
C GLU A 142 21.08 -9.75 10.39
N LEU A 143 20.16 -8.90 10.83
CA LEU A 143 20.47 -7.54 11.28
C LEU A 143 21.33 -7.54 12.55
N MET A 144 21.08 -8.44 13.50
CA MET A 144 21.90 -8.59 14.69
C MET A 144 23.34 -8.97 14.34
N TYR A 145 23.52 -9.92 13.42
CA TYR A 145 24.84 -10.31 12.94
C TYR A 145 25.58 -9.15 12.25
N GLN A 146 24.88 -8.37 11.40
CA GLN A 146 25.49 -7.20 10.77
C GLN A 146 25.93 -6.16 11.79
N ASN A 147 25.10 -5.89 12.81
CA ASN A 147 25.46 -4.96 13.89
C ASN A 147 26.70 -5.44 14.66
N GLU A 148 26.82 -6.75 14.95
CA GLU A 148 28.00 -7.32 15.61
C GLU A 148 29.28 -7.16 14.77
N VAL A 149 29.17 -7.32 13.45
CA VAL A 149 30.30 -7.11 12.52
C VAL A 149 30.70 -5.63 12.49
N ASP A 150 29.74 -4.73 12.35
CA ASP A 150 29.97 -3.28 12.31
C ASP A 150 30.59 -2.75 13.62
N GLU A 151 30.13 -3.25 14.78
CA GLU A 151 30.71 -2.93 16.09
C GLU A 151 32.14 -3.47 16.25
N SER A 152 32.47 -4.59 15.61
CA SER A 152 33.82 -5.19 15.68
C SER A 152 34.86 -4.45 14.83
N ASP A 153 34.43 -3.80 13.75
CA ASP A 153 35.31 -3.09 12.79
C ASP A 153 35.48 -1.59 13.11
N ALA A 154 34.66 -1.01 13.99
CA ALA A 154 34.71 0.40 14.36
C ALA A 154 35.04 0.62 15.86
N VAL A 155 36.30 0.93 16.17
CA VAL A 155 36.63 1.58 17.44
C VAL A 155 36.14 3.03 17.37
N ASP A 156 34.98 3.31 17.96
CA ASP A 156 34.43 4.66 18.08
C ASP A 156 35.49 5.63 18.62
N ARG A 157 35.85 6.65 17.82
CA ARG A 157 36.75 7.69 18.31
C ARG A 157 35.93 8.62 19.20
N VAL A 158 36.49 9.02 20.33
CA VAL A 158 35.85 9.97 21.28
C VAL A 158 35.37 11.27 20.59
N GLN A 159 35.93 11.61 19.42
CA GLN A 159 35.55 12.78 18.62
C GLN A 159 34.21 12.62 17.88
N ASP A 160 33.74 11.39 17.64
CA ASP A 160 32.50 11.09 16.91
C ASP A 160 31.25 11.22 17.80
N MET A 161 31.41 11.14 19.12
CA MET A 161 30.33 11.33 20.12
C MET A 161 30.17 12.79 20.58
N ALA A 162 31.03 13.71 20.16
CA ALA A 162 30.96 15.09 20.61
C ALA A 162 29.81 15.84 19.90
N PRO A 163 28.89 16.50 20.63
CA PRO A 163 27.82 17.27 20.00
C PRO A 163 28.40 18.39 19.15
N VAL A 164 28.11 18.37 17.84
CA VAL A 164 28.52 19.41 16.90
C VAL A 164 27.62 20.63 17.11
N PHE A 165 28.05 21.57 17.96
CA PHE A 165 27.39 22.86 18.10
C PHE A 165 27.51 23.65 16.79
N HIS A 166 26.42 23.72 16.02
CA HIS A 166 26.30 24.65 14.90
C HIS A 166 26.43 26.08 15.44
N LYS A 167 27.50 26.78 15.08
CA LYS A 167 27.66 28.20 15.38
C LYS A 167 26.77 28.99 14.41
N SER A 168 25.58 29.39 14.87
CA SER A 168 24.77 30.39 14.19
C SER A 168 25.59 31.67 14.03
N LYS A 169 25.92 32.03 12.78
CA LYS A 169 26.55 33.32 12.48
C LYS A 169 25.53 34.42 12.81
N VAL A 170 25.64 34.99 14.01
CA VAL A 170 24.98 36.24 14.36
C VAL A 170 25.56 37.31 13.45
N LYS A 171 24.82 37.67 12.38
CA LYS A 171 25.05 38.94 11.68
C LYS A 171 24.69 40.05 12.67
N ARG A 172 25.71 40.71 13.22
CA ARG A 172 25.56 42.00 13.89
C ARG A 172 25.41 43.11 12.83
N PRO A 173 24.72 44.21 13.20
CA PRO A 173 24.03 45.13 12.28
C PRO A 173 24.95 45.86 11.30
#